data_AF-A0A317V7R9-F1
#
_entry.id   AF-A0A317V7R9-F1
#
_cell.length_a   1.000
_cell.length_b   1.000
_cell.length_c   1.000
_cell.angle_alpha   90.00
_cell.angle_beta   90.00
_cell.angle_gamma   90.00
#
_symmetry.space_group_name_H-M   'P 1'
#
loop_
_entity.id
_entity.type
_entity.pdbx_description
1 polymer ?
#
loop_
_entity_poly.entity_id
_entity_poly.type
_entity_poly.pdbx_seq_one_letter_code
_entity_poly.pdbx_strand_id
1 'polypeptide(L)'
;MQKAIGKVSEIDNADETYEHIHKAVLDEAPRKRKGVASKLHNMRRIYYASVSQYIEDFMKTCDLAHRLGCGYEPYFAALVLLINLRSDMPEWCDIIDQQLEGYDNLNYAADHFHDLCKEALEKAETADVSALSETSSRNRRKQVSNKKKAA
;
A
#
# COMPACT_ATOMS: atom_id res chain seq x y z
N MET A 1 4.26 47.36 55.52
CA MET A 1 5.20 47.64 54.41
C MET A 1 5.29 46.41 53.51
N GLN A 2 4.92 46.63 52.25
CA GLN A 2 5.16 45.91 50.98
C GLN A 2 5.41 44.39 50.93
N LYS A 3 4.49 43.73 50.20
CA LYS A 3 4.58 42.39 49.59
C LYS A 3 5.72 42.37 48.55
N ALA A 4 6.69 41.46 48.69
CA ALA A 4 7.60 41.12 47.60
C ALA A 4 6.87 40.17 46.63
N ILE A 5 6.48 40.69 45.47
CA ILE A 5 6.03 39.88 44.34
C ILE A 5 7.30 39.35 43.68
N GLY A 6 7.58 38.07 43.91
CA GLY A 6 8.64 37.35 43.20
C GLY A 6 8.32 37.34 41.71
N LYS A 7 9.22 37.93 40.93
CA LYS A 7 9.18 37.97 39.47
C LYS A 7 9.37 36.54 38.96
N VAL A 8 8.29 35.90 38.53
CA VAL A 8 8.34 34.56 37.91
C VAL A 8 9.07 34.71 36.58
N SER A 9 10.19 34.01 36.44
CA SER A 9 11.03 33.97 35.24
C SER A 9 10.33 33.15 34.15
N GLU A 10 9.57 33.83 33.28
CA GLU A 10 8.93 33.22 32.10
C GLU A 10 9.93 32.80 31.00
N ILE A 11 11.22 33.17 31.11
CA ILE A 11 12.21 32.99 30.04
C ILE A 11 12.82 31.57 30.03
N ASP A 12 13.01 30.92 31.18
CA ASP A 12 13.59 29.56 31.25
C ASP A 12 12.63 28.46 30.76
N ASN A 13 11.31 28.67 30.90
CA ASN A 13 10.31 27.65 30.55
C ASN A 13 10.12 27.51 29.03
N ALA A 14 10.41 28.56 28.25
CA ALA A 14 10.25 28.54 26.80
C ALA A 14 11.34 27.70 26.13
N ASP A 15 12.58 27.83 26.58
CA ASP A 15 13.73 27.07 26.08
C ASP A 15 13.63 25.60 26.49
N GLU A 16 13.18 25.32 27.73
CA GLU A 16 12.92 23.96 28.18
C GLU A 16 11.78 23.30 27.37
N THR A 17 10.69 24.04 27.09
CA THR A 17 9.60 23.54 26.26
C THR A 17 10.05 23.29 24.81
N TYR A 18 10.86 24.18 24.25
CA TYR A 18 11.46 24.02 22.92
C TYR A 18 12.32 22.77 22.86
N GLU A 19 13.19 22.53 23.84
CA GLU A 19 14.04 21.33 23.91
C GLU A 19 13.22 20.05 24.05
N HIS A 20 12.15 20.06 24.84
CA HIS A 20 11.27 18.91 24.97
C HIS A 20 10.53 18.60 23.66
N ILE A 21 10.01 19.62 22.96
CA ILE A 21 9.37 19.44 21.65
C ILE A 21 10.39 18.99 20.62
N HIS A 22 11.57 19.62 20.58
CA HIS A 22 12.63 19.30 19.64
C HIS A 22 13.12 17.87 19.83
N LYS A 23 13.38 17.45 21.07
CA LYS A 23 13.74 16.07 21.42
C LYS A 23 12.62 15.08 21.10
N ALA A 24 11.35 15.42 21.38
CA ALA A 24 10.22 14.57 21.04
C ALA A 24 10.10 14.38 19.52
N VAL A 25 10.23 15.45 18.74
CA VAL A 25 10.21 15.42 17.27
C VAL A 25 11.40 14.61 16.71
N LEU A 26 12.59 14.81 17.29
CA LEU A 26 13.80 14.08 16.91
C LEU A 26 13.72 12.58 17.23
N ASP A 27 13.10 12.18 18.34
CA ASP A 27 12.93 10.77 18.69
C ASP A 27 11.77 10.11 17.93
N GLU A 28 10.73 10.87 17.57
CA GLU A 28 9.55 10.35 16.90
C GLU A 28 9.78 10.09 15.40
N ALA A 29 10.56 10.95 14.72
CA ALA A 29 10.78 10.82 13.28
C ALA A 29 11.55 9.54 12.85
N PRO A 30 12.66 9.12 13.51
CA PRO A 30 13.32 7.85 13.24
C PRO A 30 12.44 6.64 13.58
N ARG A 31 11.66 6.71 14.67
CA ARG A 31 10.73 5.64 15.07
C ARG A 31 9.63 5.45 14.02
N LYS A 32 9.03 6.54 13.54
CA LYS A 32 8.03 6.53 12.47
C LYS A 32 8.60 5.96 11.17
N ARG A 33 9.80 6.40 10.74
CA ARG A 33 10.49 5.86 9.57
C ARG A 33 10.72 4.35 9.66
N LYS A 34 11.23 3.88 10.80
CA LYS A 34 11.46 2.45 11.05
C LYS A 34 10.16 1.64 11.02
N GLY A 35 9.11 2.15 11.65
CA GLY A 35 7.80 1.51 11.67
C GLY A 35 7.21 1.37 10.27
N VAL A 36 7.24 2.45 9.47
CA VAL A 36 6.71 2.45 8.09
C VAL A 36 7.55 1.56 7.18
N ALA A 37 8.88 1.66 7.22
CA ALA A 37 9.75 0.81 6.41
C ALA A 37 9.58 -0.69 6.75
N SER A 38 9.47 -1.00 8.06
CA SER A 38 9.21 -2.38 8.49
C SER A 38 7.84 -2.86 8.06
N LYS A 39 6.80 -2.02 8.15
CA LYS A 39 5.47 -2.35 7.62
C LYS A 39 5.58 -2.67 6.14
N LEU A 40 6.12 -1.75 5.34
CA LEU A 40 6.26 -1.88 3.89
C LEU A 40 6.99 -3.17 3.48
N HIS A 41 8.11 -3.48 4.15
CA HIS A 41 8.89 -4.70 3.89
C HIS A 41 8.12 -5.99 4.20
N ASN A 42 7.23 -5.97 5.19
CA ASN A 42 6.48 -7.13 5.66
C ASN A 42 5.11 -7.29 4.97
N MET A 43 4.71 -6.34 4.12
CA MET A 43 3.46 -6.45 3.37
C MET A 43 3.52 -7.65 2.43
N ARG A 44 2.54 -8.54 2.52
CA ARG A 44 2.35 -9.68 1.62
C ARG A 44 0.89 -9.81 1.25
N ARG A 45 0.61 -10.10 -0.02
CA ARG A 45 -0.76 -10.27 -0.54
C ARG A 45 -1.60 -11.26 0.27
N ILE A 46 -0.98 -12.35 0.75
CA ILE A 46 -1.65 -13.40 1.54
C ILE A 46 -2.26 -12.94 2.86
N TYR A 47 -1.86 -11.78 3.39
CA TYR A 47 -2.40 -11.23 4.65
C TYR A 47 -3.65 -10.37 4.46
N TYR A 48 -4.15 -10.24 3.22
CA TYR A 48 -5.27 -9.37 2.86
C TYR A 48 -6.47 -10.18 2.38
N ALA A 49 -7.66 -9.67 2.65
CA ALA A 49 -8.91 -10.35 2.27
C ALA A 49 -9.12 -10.37 0.75
N SER A 50 -8.68 -9.32 0.05
CA SER A 50 -8.76 -9.21 -1.40
C SER A 50 -7.48 -8.63 -2.02
N VAL A 51 -7.34 -8.82 -3.33
CA VAL A 51 -6.27 -8.22 -4.13
C VAL A 51 -6.34 -6.70 -4.05
N SER A 52 -7.52 -6.12 -4.22
CA SER A 52 -7.70 -4.66 -4.19
C SER A 52 -7.31 -4.05 -2.86
N GLN A 53 -7.68 -4.68 -1.75
CA GLN A 53 -7.29 -4.21 -0.41
C GLN A 53 -5.76 -4.20 -0.24
N TYR A 54 -5.08 -5.24 -0.73
CA TYR A 54 -3.62 -5.29 -0.72
C TYR A 54 -3.00 -4.16 -1.54
N ILE A 55 -3.45 -3.97 -2.78
CA ILE A 55 -2.91 -2.94 -3.69
C ILE A 55 -3.06 -1.54 -3.10
N GLU A 56 -4.27 -1.22 -2.60
CA GLU A 56 -4.53 0.09 -1.99
C GLU A 56 -3.64 0.35 -0.77
N ASP A 57 -3.54 -0.61 0.14
CA ASP A 57 -2.75 -0.45 1.36
C ASP A 57 -1.25 -0.41 1.05
N PHE A 58 -0.81 -1.14 0.03
CA PHE A 58 0.57 -1.12 -0.46
C PHE A 58 0.92 0.25 -1.03
N MET A 59 0.09 0.76 -1.94
CA MET A 59 0.26 2.09 -2.54
C MET A 59 0.29 3.19 -1.47
N LYS A 60 -0.68 3.21 -0.54
CA LYS A 60 -0.73 4.18 0.58
C LYS A 60 0.51 4.10 1.47
N THR A 61 1.02 2.88 1.72
CA THR A 61 2.22 2.69 2.55
C THR A 61 3.49 3.10 1.81
N CYS A 62 3.60 2.85 0.50
CA CYS A 62 4.67 3.37 -0.36
C CYS A 62 4.71 4.90 -0.34
N ASP A 63 3.56 5.56 -0.51
CA ASP A 63 3.47 7.02 -0.47
C ASP A 63 3.93 7.59 0.86
N LEU A 64 3.49 6.98 1.98
CA LEU A 64 3.92 7.40 3.30
C LEU A 64 5.42 7.18 3.50
N ALA A 65 5.96 6.04 3.07
CA ALA A 65 7.37 5.73 3.17
C ALA A 65 8.22 6.70 2.33
N HIS A 66 7.77 7.05 1.12
CA HIS A 66 8.44 8.02 0.25
C HIS A 66 8.45 9.42 0.88
N ARG A 67 7.32 9.91 1.41
CA ARG A 67 7.25 11.18 2.15
C ARG A 67 8.18 11.23 3.37
N LEU A 68 8.44 10.07 3.98
CA LEU A 68 9.35 9.92 5.12
C LEU A 68 10.81 9.62 4.70
N GLY A 69 11.11 9.55 3.40
CA GLY A 69 12.46 9.27 2.89
C GLY A 69 12.96 7.85 3.21
N CYS A 70 12.05 6.88 3.34
CA CYS A 70 12.36 5.46 3.59
C CYS A 70 11.57 4.50 2.68
N GLY A 71 10.99 5.01 1.60
CA GLY A 71 10.26 4.22 0.61
C GLY A 71 11.16 3.49 -0.36
N TYR A 72 10.58 2.56 -1.11
CA TYR A 72 11.21 2.01 -2.29
C TYR A 72 11.30 3.07 -3.39
N GLU A 73 12.32 2.95 -4.25
CA GLU A 73 12.23 3.59 -5.56
C GLU A 73 11.04 2.99 -6.34
N PRO A 74 10.35 3.78 -7.18
CA PRO A 74 9.11 3.35 -7.83
C PRO A 74 9.26 2.03 -8.62
N TYR A 75 10.41 1.81 -9.29
CA TYR A 75 10.70 0.56 -9.99
C TYR A 75 10.71 -0.66 -9.04
N PHE A 76 11.36 -0.54 -7.89
CA PHE A 76 11.39 -1.62 -6.90
C PHE A 76 10.01 -1.86 -6.27
N ALA A 77 9.22 -0.79 -6.06
CA ALA A 77 7.85 -0.93 -5.60
C ALA A 77 7.00 -1.72 -6.60
N ALA A 78 7.16 -1.48 -7.91
CA ALA A 78 6.50 -2.25 -8.96
C ALA A 78 6.88 -3.74 -8.93
N LEU A 79 8.18 -4.06 -8.80
CA LEU A 79 8.63 -5.46 -8.69
C LEU A 79 8.02 -6.16 -7.46
N VAL A 80 8.02 -5.51 -6.30
CA VAL A 80 7.41 -6.07 -5.08
C VAL A 80 5.91 -6.28 -5.26
N LEU A 81 5.22 -5.36 -5.94
CA LEU A 81 3.80 -5.51 -6.27
C LEU A 81 3.58 -6.77 -7.12
N LEU A 82 4.31 -6.93 -8.23
CA LEU A 82 4.16 -8.07 -9.15
C LEU A 82 4.46 -9.41 -8.48
N ILE A 83 5.51 -9.48 -7.66
CA ILE A 83 5.84 -10.69 -6.90
C ILE A 83 4.66 -11.13 -6.03
N ASN A 84 3.99 -10.17 -5.38
CA ASN A 84 2.88 -10.47 -4.49
C ASN A 84 1.56 -10.74 -5.23
N LEU A 85 1.40 -10.27 -6.47
CA LEU A 85 0.18 -10.47 -7.25
C LEU A 85 0.23 -11.68 -8.19
N ARG A 86 1.41 -12.28 -8.40
CA ARG A 86 1.61 -13.35 -9.40
C ARG A 86 0.72 -14.58 -9.19
N SER A 87 0.37 -14.92 -7.95
CA SER A 87 -0.55 -16.03 -7.68
C SER A 87 -1.99 -15.72 -8.08
N ASP A 88 -2.40 -14.46 -7.97
CA ASP A 88 -3.77 -14.02 -8.17
C ASP A 88 -4.02 -13.63 -9.64
N MET A 89 -3.03 -13.02 -10.29
CA MET A 89 -3.14 -12.45 -11.64
C MET A 89 -1.89 -12.73 -12.51
N PRO A 90 -1.54 -14.01 -12.76
CA PRO A 90 -0.28 -14.38 -13.41
C PRO A 90 -0.14 -13.80 -14.82
N GLU A 91 -1.19 -13.88 -15.64
CA GLU A 91 -1.17 -13.40 -17.03
C GLU A 91 -0.94 -11.89 -17.12
N TRP A 92 -1.55 -11.13 -16.20
CA TRP A 92 -1.33 -9.69 -16.12
C TRP A 92 0.10 -9.39 -15.65
N CYS A 93 0.61 -10.11 -14.64
CA CYS A 93 1.98 -9.92 -14.19
C CYS A 93 3.02 -10.19 -15.29
N ASP A 94 2.82 -11.21 -16.13
CA ASP A 94 3.73 -11.51 -17.23
C ASP A 94 3.75 -10.38 -18.30
N ILE A 95 2.60 -9.74 -18.54
CA ILE A 95 2.51 -8.58 -19.45
C ILE A 95 3.28 -7.39 -18.87
N ILE A 96 3.10 -7.09 -17.58
CA ILE A 96 3.79 -5.95 -16.95
C ILE A 96 5.30 -6.21 -16.84
N ASP A 97 5.74 -7.44 -16.54
CA ASP A 97 7.16 -7.78 -16.53
C ASP A 97 7.82 -7.44 -17.87
N GLN A 98 7.19 -7.82 -18.99
CA GLN A 98 7.69 -7.50 -20.33
C GLN A 98 7.73 -5.98 -20.59
N GLN A 99 6.76 -5.23 -20.07
CA GLN A 99 6.78 -3.77 -20.17
C GLN A 99 7.91 -3.16 -19.34
N LEU A 100 8.16 -3.68 -18.14
CA LEU A 100 9.23 -3.22 -17.24
C LEU A 100 10.63 -3.48 -17.79
N GLU A 101 10.83 -4.54 -18.60
CA GLU A 101 12.11 -4.78 -19.29
C GLU A 101 12.51 -3.61 -20.22
N GLY A 102 11.53 -2.82 -20.69
CA GLY A 102 11.76 -1.62 -21.50
C GLY A 102 12.20 -0.38 -20.69
N TYR A 103 12.13 -0.43 -19.36
CA TYR A 103 12.53 0.67 -18.49
C TYR A 103 13.85 0.35 -17.78
N ASP A 104 14.75 1.33 -17.73
CA ASP A 104 15.79 1.30 -16.70
C ASP A 104 15.20 1.74 -15.34
N ASN A 105 15.85 1.32 -14.26
CA ASN A 105 15.42 1.64 -12.90
C ASN A 105 15.44 3.15 -12.57
N LEU A 106 16.03 3.99 -13.42
CA LEU A 106 16.18 5.43 -13.22
C LEU A 106 15.08 6.26 -13.91
N ASN A 107 14.49 5.75 -15.00
CA ASN A 107 13.45 6.44 -15.77
C ASN A 107 12.03 6.05 -15.33
N TYR A 108 11.89 5.06 -14.45
CA TYR A 108 10.61 4.64 -13.91
C TYR A 108 10.16 5.56 -12.76
N ALA A 109 9.46 6.65 -13.12
CA ALA A 109 8.93 7.64 -12.18
C ALA A 109 7.76 7.12 -11.30
N ALA A 110 7.48 7.86 -10.22
CA ALA A 110 6.40 7.56 -9.28
C ALA A 110 5.01 7.50 -9.92
N ASP A 111 4.73 8.37 -10.90
CA ASP A 111 3.44 8.39 -11.60
C ASP A 111 3.20 7.08 -12.37
N HIS A 112 4.24 6.49 -12.98
CA HIS A 112 4.13 5.18 -13.63
C HIS A 112 3.76 4.08 -12.63
N PHE A 113 4.34 4.11 -11.43
CA PHE A 113 3.99 3.17 -10.37
C PHE A 113 2.53 3.34 -9.91
N HIS A 114 2.06 4.58 -9.78
CA HIS A 114 0.67 4.86 -9.42
C HIS A 114 -0.31 4.41 -10.49
N ASP A 115 0.00 4.64 -11.77
CA ASP A 115 -0.83 4.18 -12.88
C ASP A 115 -0.86 2.66 -12.96
N LEU A 116 0.28 1.99 -12.71
CA LEU A 116 0.32 0.54 -12.58
C LEU A 116 -0.59 0.03 -11.44
N CYS A 117 -0.59 0.70 -10.29
CA CYS A 117 -1.48 0.33 -9.19
C CYS A 117 -2.97 0.49 -9.55
N LYS A 118 -3.33 1.55 -10.29
CA LYS A 118 -4.71 1.75 -10.78
C LYS A 118 -5.11 0.66 -11.77
N GLU A 119 -4.24 0.34 -12.73
CA GLU A 119 -4.51 -0.75 -13.68
C GLU A 119 -4.69 -2.09 -12.95
N ALA A 120 -3.84 -2.37 -11.97
CA ALA A 120 -3.95 -3.59 -11.15
C ALA A 120 -5.29 -3.68 -10.39
N LEU A 121 -5.79 -2.54 -9.88
CA LEU A 121 -7.11 -2.47 -9.22
C LEU A 121 -8.24 -2.78 -10.20
N GLU A 122 -8.22 -2.18 -11.38
CA GLU A 122 -9.22 -2.45 -12.43
C GLU A 122 -9.22 -3.93 -12.82
N LYS A 123 -8.04 -4.54 -12.95
CA LYS A 123 -7.91 -5.97 -13.26
C LYS A 123 -8.46 -6.85 -12.14
N ALA A 124 -8.14 -6.53 -10.88
CA ALA A 124 -8.63 -7.28 -9.73
C ALA A 124 -10.17 -7.31 -9.68
N GLU A 125 -10.83 -6.18 -9.95
CA GLU A 125 -12.29 -6.09 -9.98
C GLU A 125 -12.89 -6.94 -11.12
N THR A 126 -12.28 -6.93 -12.31
CA THR A 126 -12.78 -7.74 -13.44
C THR A 126 -12.65 -9.25 -13.21
N ALA A 127 -11.61 -9.68 -12.50
CA ALA A 127 -11.41 -11.09 -12.16
C ALA A 127 -12.50 -11.60 -11.22
N ASP A 128 -12.88 -10.80 -10.21
CA ASP A 128 -13.93 -11.15 -9.26
C ASP A 128 -15.32 -11.24 -9.92
N VAL A 129 -15.63 -10.35 -10.87
CA VAL A 129 -16.91 -10.36 -11.60
C VAL A 129 -17.00 -11.55 -12.55
N SER A 130 -15.90 -11.90 -13.22
CA SER A 130 -15.87 -13.04 -14.15
C SER A 130 -16.14 -14.37 -13.45
N ALA A 131 -15.53 -14.60 -12.28
CA ALA A 131 -15.72 -15.80 -11.47
C ALA A 131 -17.19 -16.01 -11.01
N LEU A 132 -17.90 -14.91 -10.70
CA LEU A 132 -19.32 -14.94 -10.34
C LEU A 132 -20.23 -15.28 -11.54
N SER A 133 -19.85 -14.84 -12.73
CA SER A 133 -20.60 -15.14 -13.96
C SER A 133 -20.50 -16.61 -14.37
N GLU A 134 -19.32 -17.22 -14.20
CA GLU A 134 -19.08 -18.63 -14.53
C GLU A 134 -19.79 -19.59 -13.57
N THR A 135 -19.80 -19.27 -12.28
CA THR A 135 -20.49 -20.06 -11.25
C THR A 135 -22.01 -20.01 -11.44
N SER A 136 -22.56 -18.85 -11.78
CA SER A 136 -23.98 -18.70 -12.14
C SER A 136 -24.36 -19.51 -13.39
N SER A 137 -23.50 -19.51 -14.40
CA SER A 137 -23.69 -20.27 -15.65
C SER A 137 -23.62 -21.78 -15.45
N ARG A 138 -22.70 -22.27 -14.60
CA ARG A 138 -22.60 -23.69 -14.25
C ARG A 138 -23.81 -24.20 -13.47
N ASN A 139 -24.35 -23.39 -12.55
CA ASN A 139 -25.56 -23.76 -11.79
C ASN A 139 -26.81 -23.85 -12.67
N ARG A 140 -26.98 -22.95 -13.64
CA ARG A 140 -28.09 -23.05 -14.62
C ARG A 140 -28.00 -24.31 -15.48
N ARG A 141 -26.80 -24.69 -15.95
CA ARG A 141 -26.62 -25.92 -16.76
C ARG A 141 -26.98 -27.20 -15.99
N LYS A 142 -26.68 -27.27 -14.69
CA LYS A 142 -27.05 -28.42 -13.84
C LYS A 142 -28.57 -28.55 -13.65
N GLN A 143 -29.30 -27.43 -13.49
CA GLN A 143 -30.75 -27.47 -13.36
C GLN A 143 -31.46 -27.89 -14.65
N VAL A 144 -30.98 -27.46 -15.82
CA VAL A 144 -31.55 -27.88 -17.11
C VAL A 144 -31.29 -29.37 -17.40
N SER A 145 -30.14 -29.89 -16.98
CA SER A 145 -29.81 -31.32 -17.13
C SER A 145 -30.67 -32.23 -16.24
N ASN A 146 -30.95 -31.83 -14.99
CA ASN A 146 -31.80 -32.62 -14.09
C ASN A 146 -33.27 -32.63 -14.53
N LYS A 147 -33.77 -31.55 -15.14
CA LYS A 147 -35.16 -31.48 -15.60
C LYS A 147 -35.44 -32.38 -16.82
N LYS A 148 -34.42 -32.66 -17.65
CA LYS A 148 -34.52 -33.57 -18.81
C LYS A 148 -34.41 -35.06 -18.48
N LYS A 149 -33.95 -35.43 -17.28
CA LYS A 149 -33.89 -36.83 -16.81
C LYS A 149 -35.14 -37.27 -16.03
N ALA A 150 -36.02 -36.33 -15.70
CA ALA A 150 -37.22 -36.56 -14.90
C ALA A 150 -38.53 -36.50 -15.72
N ALA A 151 -38.42 -36.41 -17.04
CA ALA A 151 -39.53 -36.48 -18.00
C ALA A 151 -39.26 -37.64 -18.96
#